data_AF-A0A3N9NNB9-F1
#
_entry.id   AF-A0A3N9NNB9-F1
#
_cell.length_a   1.000
_cell.length_b   1.000
_cell.length_c   1.000
_cell.angle_alpha   90.00
_cell.angle_beta   90.00
_cell.angle_gamma   90.00
#
_symmetry.space_group_name_H-M   'P 1'
#
loop_
_entity.id
_entity.type
_entity.pdbx_description
1 polymer ?
#
loop_
_entity_poly.entity_id
_entity_poly.type
_entity_poly.pdbx_seq_one_letter_code
_entity_poly.pdbx_strand_id
1 'polypeptide(L)'
;MKKLLHIAIVVLSGLLAQAAAQGRLYEGPDDPAGDIAAERVGWMTGNRVLLYFRNTTELSDCCDLGYDVSKWPNTYQGSKMHDGICILIGARVYVEYGSTPVTDINAIQNRTDLDTLYFCQSSYREHMDMSPDGTIEWGMYPVFGYFDDLSETPAMSNRPDSWPP
;
A
#
# COMPACT_ATOMS: atom_id res chain seq x y z
N MET A 1 11.15 -0.96 -53.24
CA MET A 1 9.93 -0.40 -52.61
C MET A 1 9.37 -1.29 -51.49
N LYS A 2 8.97 -2.54 -51.73
CA LYS A 2 8.40 -3.41 -50.66
C LYS A 2 9.29 -3.59 -49.43
N LYS A 3 10.60 -3.82 -49.59
CA LYS A 3 11.55 -3.97 -48.46
C LYS A 3 11.69 -2.70 -47.59
N LEU A 4 11.71 -1.52 -48.22
CA LEU A 4 11.76 -0.23 -47.51
C LEU A 4 10.48 0.02 -46.71
N LEU A 5 9.32 -0.34 -47.27
CA LEU A 5 8.03 -0.26 -46.56
C LEU A 5 8.01 -1.18 -45.32
N HIS A 6 8.54 -2.39 -45.41
CA HIS A 6 8.58 -3.31 -44.26
C HIS A 6 9.50 -2.79 -43.14
N ILE A 7 10.67 -2.24 -43.49
CA ILE A 7 11.58 -1.63 -42.51
C ILE A 7 10.90 -0.43 -41.84
N ALA A 8 10.23 0.44 -42.60
CA ALA A 8 9.50 1.58 -42.05
C ALA A 8 8.39 1.15 -41.08
N ILE A 9 7.63 0.09 -41.42
CA ILE A 9 6.60 -0.46 -40.53
C ILE A 9 7.22 -1.01 -39.24
N VAL A 10 8.31 -1.77 -39.31
CA VAL A 10 8.98 -2.32 -38.11
C VAL A 10 9.51 -1.22 -37.20
N VAL A 11 10.15 -0.19 -37.77
CA VAL A 11 10.65 0.96 -37.00
C VAL A 11 9.49 1.73 -36.35
N LEU A 12 8.40 1.98 -37.09
CA LEU A 12 7.23 2.67 -36.55
C LEU A 12 6.56 1.87 -35.43
N SER A 13 6.42 0.54 -35.59
CA SER A 13 5.89 -0.34 -34.56
C SER A 13 6.77 -0.35 -33.30
N GLY A 14 8.09 -0.33 -33.47
CA GLY A 14 9.04 -0.24 -32.34
C GLY A 14 8.93 1.09 -31.58
N LEU A 15 8.81 2.20 -32.30
CA LEU A 15 8.62 3.53 -31.70
C LEU A 15 7.27 3.65 -30.97
N LEU A 16 6.19 3.11 -31.56
CA LEU A 16 4.86 3.08 -30.93
C LEU A 16 4.86 2.20 -29.67
N ALA A 17 5.54 1.05 -29.70
CA ALA A 17 5.68 0.20 -28.52
C ALA A 17 6.46 0.87 -27.39
N GLN A 18 7.52 1.63 -27.71
CA GLN A 18 8.26 2.41 -26.71
C GLN A 18 7.43 3.56 -26.12
N ALA A 19 6.61 4.23 -26.94
CA ALA A 19 5.68 5.26 -26.47
C ALA A 19 4.58 4.66 -25.56
N ALA A 20 4.07 3.47 -25.90
CA ALA A 20 3.05 2.76 -25.10
C ALA A 20 3.63 2.04 -23.86
N ALA A 21 4.94 1.84 -23.80
CA ALA A 21 5.64 1.28 -22.65
C ALA A 21 5.95 2.33 -21.56
N GLN A 22 5.61 3.60 -21.79
CA GLN A 22 5.66 4.59 -20.72
C GLN A 22 4.60 4.23 -19.68
N GLY A 23 4.99 4.29 -18.41
CA GLY A 23 4.08 4.02 -17.29
C GLY A 23 2.81 4.84 -17.47
N ARG A 24 1.65 4.20 -17.27
CA ARG A 24 0.40 4.96 -17.23
C ARG A 24 0.47 5.91 -16.05
N LEU A 25 -0.04 7.12 -16.25
CA LEU A 25 -0.35 7.98 -15.12
C LEU A 25 -1.25 7.18 -14.17
N TYR A 26 -1.05 7.38 -12.88
CA TYR A 26 -1.86 6.73 -11.88
C TYR A 26 -3.33 7.17 -12.08
N GLU A 27 -4.21 6.20 -12.35
CA GLU A 27 -5.65 6.40 -12.57
C GLU A 27 -6.48 5.96 -11.35
N GLY A 28 -5.84 5.73 -10.19
CA GLY A 28 -6.55 5.31 -8.98
C GLY A 28 -7.10 6.50 -8.17
N PRO A 29 -7.63 6.22 -6.97
CA PRO A 29 -8.18 7.25 -6.06
C PRO A 29 -7.16 8.35 -5.74
N ASP A 30 -7.64 9.55 -5.39
CA ASP A 30 -6.75 10.57 -4.83
C ASP A 30 -6.03 10.00 -3.59
N ASP A 31 -4.74 10.34 -3.43
CA ASP A 31 -3.87 9.85 -2.34
C ASP A 31 -3.49 11.00 -1.37
N PRO A 32 -4.46 11.59 -0.64
CA PRO A 32 -4.18 12.55 0.42
C PRO A 32 -3.51 11.85 1.63
N ALA A 33 -3.24 12.63 2.67
CA ALA A 33 -2.84 12.04 3.95
C ALA A 33 -3.91 11.04 4.45
N GLY A 34 -3.45 9.94 5.05
CA GLY A 34 -4.33 8.92 5.62
C GLY A 34 -5.24 9.44 6.73
N ASP A 35 -6.37 8.76 6.91
CA ASP A 35 -7.39 9.10 7.90
C ASP A 35 -7.64 7.91 8.84
N ILE A 36 -7.56 8.15 10.16
CA ILE A 36 -7.85 7.14 11.18
C ILE A 36 -9.28 6.60 11.02
N ALA A 37 -10.24 7.42 10.58
CA ALA A 37 -11.62 6.99 10.36
C ALA A 37 -11.76 5.96 9.21
N ALA A 38 -10.75 5.84 8.35
CA ALA A 38 -10.70 4.84 7.29
C ALA A 38 -10.14 3.49 7.76
N GLU A 39 -9.73 3.35 9.02
CA GLU A 39 -9.25 2.09 9.56
C GLU A 39 -10.36 1.02 9.56
N ARG A 40 -10.01 -0.18 9.10
CA ARG A 40 -10.86 -1.36 9.02
C ARG A 40 -10.07 -2.58 9.47
N VAL A 41 -10.80 -3.46 10.15
CA VAL A 41 -10.32 -4.78 10.55
C VAL A 41 -11.03 -5.85 9.74
N GLY A 42 -10.36 -6.98 9.54
CA GLY A 42 -10.99 -8.10 8.87
C GLY A 42 -10.23 -9.39 9.04
N TRP A 43 -10.81 -10.44 8.45
CA TRP A 43 -10.22 -11.77 8.41
C TRP A 43 -10.08 -12.26 6.99
N MET A 44 -8.90 -12.78 6.67
CA MET A 44 -8.65 -13.57 5.49
C MET A 44 -8.61 -15.05 5.89
N THR A 45 -9.24 -15.90 5.09
CA THR A 45 -9.23 -17.34 5.31
C THR A 45 -8.70 -18.05 4.07
N GLY A 46 -7.77 -18.98 4.26
CA GLY A 46 -7.18 -19.74 3.16
C GLY A 46 -6.27 -20.85 3.67
N ASN A 47 -6.30 -22.03 3.04
CA ASN A 47 -5.47 -23.18 3.44
C ASN A 47 -5.55 -23.55 4.95
N ARG A 48 -6.75 -23.39 5.53
CA ARG A 48 -7.01 -23.56 6.98
C ARG A 48 -6.26 -22.57 7.88
N VAL A 49 -5.70 -21.49 7.34
CA VAL A 49 -5.17 -20.37 8.12
C VAL A 49 -6.29 -19.33 8.25
N LEU A 50 -6.53 -18.87 9.47
CA LEU A 50 -7.24 -17.63 9.74
C LEU A 50 -6.17 -16.55 9.92
N LEU A 51 -6.26 -15.46 9.16
CA LEU A 51 -5.37 -14.32 9.28
C LEU A 51 -6.22 -13.09 9.61
N TYR A 52 -6.04 -12.57 10.82
CA TYR A 52 -6.56 -11.25 11.17
C TYR A 52 -5.66 -10.17 10.56
N PHE A 53 -6.25 -9.10 10.06
CA PHE A 53 -5.51 -7.94 9.57
C PHE A 53 -6.25 -6.65 9.91
N ARG A 54 -5.47 -5.58 10.06
CA ARG A 54 -5.93 -4.19 9.94
C ARG A 54 -5.49 -3.69 8.58
N ASN A 55 -6.29 -2.85 7.92
CA ASN A 55 -5.89 -2.18 6.67
C ASN A 55 -4.84 -1.07 6.88
N THR A 56 -4.07 -1.17 7.96
CA THR A 56 -2.84 -0.43 8.23
C THR A 56 -1.66 -1.33 7.80
N THR A 57 -0.61 -1.42 8.61
CA THR A 57 0.53 -2.33 8.40
C THR A 57 0.57 -3.50 9.37
N GLU A 58 -0.47 -3.69 10.19
CA GLU A 58 -0.53 -4.72 11.20
C GLU A 58 -1.34 -5.95 10.76
N LEU A 59 -0.72 -7.12 10.94
CA LEU A 59 -1.37 -8.42 10.82
C LEU A 59 -1.32 -9.14 12.17
N SER A 60 -2.32 -9.97 12.45
CA SER A 60 -2.48 -10.67 13.74
C SER A 60 -2.72 -9.72 14.93
N ASP A 61 -3.10 -10.33 16.04
CA ASP A 61 -3.29 -9.71 17.35
C ASP A 61 -3.05 -10.80 18.42
N CYS A 62 -2.47 -10.51 19.58
CA CYS A 62 -2.34 -11.51 20.64
C CYS A 62 -3.53 -11.56 21.59
N CYS A 63 -4.16 -10.42 21.83
CA CYS A 63 -4.66 -10.11 23.17
C CYS A 63 -6.08 -9.57 23.13
N ASP A 64 -6.40 -8.69 22.18
CA ASP A 64 -7.67 -7.97 22.21
C ASP A 64 -8.81 -8.77 21.58
N LEU A 65 -8.49 -9.73 20.71
CA LEU A 65 -9.47 -10.52 19.95
C LEU A 65 -9.70 -11.94 20.49
N GLY A 66 -9.13 -12.28 21.65
CA GLY A 66 -9.32 -13.59 22.26
C GLY A 66 -8.92 -14.76 21.35
N TYR A 67 -9.89 -15.54 20.86
CA TYR A 67 -9.66 -16.70 19.99
C TYR A 67 -9.70 -16.39 18.48
N ASP A 68 -10.12 -15.19 18.09
CA ASP A 68 -10.29 -14.78 16.68
C ASP A 68 -9.04 -14.10 16.10
N VAL A 69 -7.90 -14.41 16.70
CA VAL A 69 -6.58 -14.01 16.22
C VAL A 69 -6.08 -14.93 15.10
N SER A 70 -4.96 -14.57 14.47
CA SER A 70 -4.35 -15.40 13.43
C SER A 70 -3.97 -16.77 13.96
N LYS A 71 -4.54 -17.84 13.36
CA LYS A 71 -4.42 -19.20 13.86
C LYS A 71 -4.39 -20.24 12.75
N TRP A 72 -3.80 -21.39 13.07
CA TRP A 72 -3.87 -22.59 12.25
C TRP A 72 -3.96 -23.86 13.13
N PRO A 73 -4.80 -24.84 12.77
CA PRO A 73 -5.86 -24.75 11.76
C PRO A 73 -7.00 -23.80 12.19
N ASN A 74 -7.73 -23.22 11.23
CA ASN A 74 -8.91 -22.38 11.44
C ASN A 74 -10.10 -23.23 11.93
N THR A 75 -10.01 -23.66 13.18
CA THR A 75 -10.95 -24.49 13.92
C THR A 75 -10.86 -24.11 15.40
N TYR A 76 -11.75 -24.61 16.26
CA TYR A 76 -11.69 -24.42 17.72
C TYR A 76 -10.50 -25.12 18.40
N GLN A 77 -9.79 -25.99 17.67
CA GLN A 77 -8.58 -26.66 18.12
C GLN A 77 -7.31 -26.02 17.54
N GLY A 78 -7.47 -24.91 16.81
CA GLY A 78 -6.37 -24.14 16.23
C GLY A 78 -5.48 -23.49 17.28
N SER A 79 -4.19 -23.38 16.97
CA SER A 79 -3.23 -22.65 17.79
C SER A 79 -3.01 -21.25 17.23
N LYS A 80 -2.92 -20.27 18.12
CA LYS A 80 -2.47 -18.92 17.78
C LYS A 80 -1.06 -19.00 17.18
N MET A 81 -0.83 -18.30 16.08
CA MET A 81 0.44 -18.39 15.36
C MET A 81 1.40 -17.25 15.70
N HIS A 82 0.87 -16.04 15.84
CA HIS A 82 1.67 -14.83 16.04
C HIS A 82 0.96 -13.92 17.04
N ASP A 83 1.74 -13.06 17.68
CA ASP A 83 1.24 -11.93 18.45
C ASP A 83 0.74 -10.87 17.45
N GLY A 84 1.62 -9.98 17.00
CA GLY A 84 1.43 -9.13 15.84
C GLY A 84 2.59 -9.28 14.85
N ILE A 85 2.32 -8.96 13.59
CA ILE A 85 3.32 -8.81 12.52
C ILE A 85 3.14 -7.42 11.96
N CYS A 86 4.24 -6.68 11.89
CA CYS A 86 4.26 -5.29 11.49
C CYS A 86 5.03 -5.14 10.17
N ILE A 87 4.41 -4.52 9.17
CA ILE A 87 5.06 -4.21 7.89
C ILE A 87 5.76 -2.85 8.02
N LEU A 88 7.08 -2.85 7.82
CA LEU A 88 7.90 -1.64 7.76
C LEU A 88 8.12 -1.23 6.31
N ILE A 89 7.78 0.00 5.97
CA ILE A 89 7.96 0.56 4.62
C ILE A 89 9.08 1.58 4.66
N GLY A 90 10.20 1.23 4.03
CA GLY A 90 11.37 2.10 3.90
C GLY A 90 11.42 2.77 2.52
N ALA A 91 11.61 4.10 2.48
CA ALA A 91 11.73 4.85 1.24
C ALA A 91 12.80 5.94 1.33
N ARG A 92 13.54 6.11 0.23
CA ARG A 92 14.40 7.29 0.03
C ARG A 92 13.60 8.36 -0.70
N VAL A 93 13.49 9.53 -0.09
CA VAL A 93 12.75 10.68 -0.63
C VAL A 93 13.73 11.84 -0.82
N TYR A 94 13.63 12.50 -1.96
CA TYR A 94 14.36 13.73 -2.24
C TYR A 94 13.51 14.92 -1.79
N VAL A 95 14.12 15.87 -1.10
CA VAL A 95 13.43 17.05 -0.59
C VAL A 95 14.14 18.35 -0.97
N GLU A 96 13.37 19.41 -1.09
CA GLU A 96 13.86 20.78 -1.24
C GLU A 96 13.33 21.67 -0.11
N TYR A 97 14.03 22.78 0.13
CA TYR A 97 13.70 23.75 1.16
C TYR A 97 13.50 23.13 2.56
N GLY A 98 14.26 22.08 2.86
CA GLY A 98 14.30 21.38 4.15
C GLY A 98 13.23 20.31 4.37
N SER A 99 12.06 20.39 3.74
CA SER A 99 10.96 19.44 4.03
C SER A 99 9.97 19.18 2.89
N THR A 100 10.11 19.84 1.73
CA THR A 100 9.13 19.67 0.63
C THR A 100 9.56 18.51 -0.28
N PRO A 101 8.76 17.44 -0.42
CA PRO A 101 9.11 16.33 -1.30
C PRO A 101 9.16 16.75 -2.77
N VAL A 102 10.20 16.31 -3.48
CA VAL A 102 10.32 16.45 -4.94
C VAL A 102 9.94 15.13 -5.58
N THR A 103 8.85 15.13 -6.34
CA THR A 103 8.29 13.93 -7.00
C THR A 103 8.53 13.90 -8.51
N ASP A 104 8.92 15.03 -9.12
CA ASP A 104 9.24 15.08 -10.54
C ASP A 104 10.58 14.37 -10.83
N ILE A 105 10.52 13.35 -11.68
CA ILE A 105 11.69 12.51 -11.98
C ILE A 105 12.81 13.27 -12.71
N ASN A 106 12.48 14.25 -13.55
CA ASN A 106 13.48 15.03 -14.24
C ASN A 106 14.20 15.97 -13.27
N ALA A 107 13.48 16.57 -12.32
CA ALA A 107 14.06 17.35 -11.25
C ALA A 107 15.00 16.48 -10.39
N ILE A 108 14.55 15.28 -9.96
CA ILE A 108 15.37 14.35 -9.18
C ILE A 108 16.66 13.95 -9.92
N GLN A 109 16.59 13.70 -11.23
CA GLN A 109 17.73 13.22 -12.02
C GLN A 109 18.75 14.32 -12.36
N ASN A 110 18.30 15.56 -12.54
CA ASN A 110 19.15 16.64 -13.05
C ASN A 110 19.60 17.63 -11.97
N ARG A 111 18.94 17.67 -10.82
CA ARG A 111 19.32 18.54 -9.71
C ARG A 111 20.34 17.88 -8.80
N THR A 112 21.30 18.67 -8.34
CA THR A 112 22.34 18.24 -7.40
C THR A 112 22.23 18.95 -6.05
N ASP A 113 21.24 19.84 -5.89
CA ASP A 113 20.97 20.64 -4.69
C ASP A 113 19.92 20.02 -3.77
N LEU A 114 19.35 18.87 -4.14
CA LEU A 114 18.33 18.18 -3.35
C LEU A 114 18.94 17.47 -2.14
N ASP A 115 18.28 17.61 -1.00
CA ASP A 115 18.57 16.82 0.19
C ASP A 115 17.91 15.43 0.08
N THR A 116 18.45 14.46 0.82
CA THR A 116 17.93 13.10 0.86
C THR A 116 17.46 12.75 2.27
N LEU A 117 16.20 12.32 2.38
CA LEU A 117 15.62 11.75 3.58
C LEU A 117 15.34 10.25 3.38
N TYR A 118 15.54 9.47 4.43
CA TYR A 118 15.16 8.06 4.46
C TYR A 118 14.04 7.89 5.48
N PHE A 119 12.84 7.63 4.99
CA PHE A 119 11.68 7.32 5.82
C PHE A 119 11.63 5.82 6.07
N CYS A 120 11.25 5.44 7.28
CA CYS A 120 10.81 4.10 7.64
C CYS A 120 9.51 4.28 8.40
N GLN A 121 8.39 3.91 7.78
CA GLN A 121 7.06 4.14 8.33
C GLN A 121 6.30 2.83 8.50
N SER A 122 5.38 2.86 9.47
CA SER A 122 4.51 1.76 9.82
C SER A 122 3.36 2.29 10.68
N SER A 123 2.49 1.38 11.11
CA SER A 123 1.38 1.54 12.04
C SER A 123 1.16 0.20 12.73
N TYR A 124 1.42 0.17 14.04
CA TYR A 124 1.34 -1.00 14.88
C TYR A 124 0.65 -0.61 16.18
N ARG A 125 -0.14 -1.50 16.77
CA ARG A 125 -0.90 -1.20 18.00
C ARG A 125 -0.06 -0.79 19.22
N GLU A 126 1.27 -0.94 19.19
CA GLU A 126 2.14 -0.72 20.35
C GLU A 126 3.19 0.34 20.05
N HIS A 127 3.36 1.27 21.00
CA HIS A 127 4.50 2.18 21.08
C HIS A 127 4.73 3.07 19.84
N MET A 128 3.66 3.46 19.15
CA MET A 128 3.72 4.49 18.12
C MET A 128 3.98 5.86 18.75
N ASP A 129 4.75 6.69 18.05
CA ASP A 129 4.92 8.10 18.43
C ASP A 129 3.58 8.83 18.34
N MET A 130 3.37 9.79 19.23
CA MET A 130 2.13 10.56 19.31
C MET A 130 2.33 11.98 18.80
N SER A 131 1.26 12.60 18.33
CA SER A 131 1.18 14.04 18.15
C SER A 131 1.52 14.78 19.45
N PRO A 132 2.00 16.04 19.39
CA PRO A 132 2.38 16.80 20.59
C PRO A 132 1.26 16.97 21.63
N ASP A 133 0.01 16.90 21.21
CA ASP A 133 -1.17 16.94 22.08
C ASP A 133 -1.64 15.55 22.56
N GLY A 134 -1.00 14.48 22.09
CA GLY A 134 -1.27 13.10 22.47
C GLY A 134 -2.58 12.54 21.92
N THR A 135 -3.14 13.14 20.86
CA THR A 135 -4.45 12.74 20.32
C THR A 135 -4.38 11.77 19.15
N ILE A 136 -3.28 11.77 18.41
CA ILE A 136 -3.12 11.02 17.17
C ILE A 136 -1.79 10.27 17.21
N GLU A 137 -1.82 8.96 17.01
CA GLU A 137 -0.62 8.18 16.72
C GLU A 137 -0.11 8.54 15.32
N TRP A 138 1.20 8.73 15.18
CA TRP A 138 1.84 9.00 13.90
C TRP A 138 2.16 7.67 13.21
N GLY A 139 1.20 7.18 12.44
CA GLY A 139 1.33 5.94 11.68
C GLY A 139 0.86 6.04 10.23
N MET A 140 1.09 4.96 9.49
CA MET A 140 0.46 4.73 8.19
C MET A 140 -1.03 4.39 8.37
N TYR A 141 -1.89 5.29 7.93
CA TYR A 141 -3.34 5.10 7.90
C TYR A 141 -3.85 4.96 6.46
N PRO A 142 -4.94 4.20 6.27
CA PRO A 142 -5.58 4.08 4.97
C PRO A 142 -6.24 5.40 4.53
N VAL A 143 -6.55 5.46 3.25
CA VAL A 143 -7.28 6.54 2.59
C VAL A 143 -8.57 5.95 2.01
N PHE A 144 -9.67 6.70 2.10
CA PHE A 144 -10.94 6.32 1.47
C PHE A 144 -10.80 6.17 -0.04
N GLY A 145 -11.54 5.24 -0.63
CA GLY A 145 -11.47 4.92 -2.06
C GLY A 145 -10.45 3.85 -2.44
N TYR A 146 -9.51 3.48 -1.56
CA TYR A 146 -8.64 2.30 -1.73
C TYR A 146 -9.26 1.00 -1.22
N PHE A 147 -10.46 1.08 -0.66
CA PHE A 147 -11.32 -0.04 -0.30
C PHE A 147 -12.78 0.36 -0.55
N ASP A 148 -13.67 -0.63 -0.63
CA ASP A 148 -15.11 -0.36 -0.62
C ASP A 148 -15.57 -0.13 0.83
N ASP A 149 -15.94 1.11 1.13
CA ASP A 149 -16.38 1.55 2.46
C ASP A 149 -17.64 0.83 2.96
N LEU A 150 -18.42 0.26 2.04
CA LEU A 150 -19.65 -0.49 2.33
C LEU A 150 -19.42 -2.01 2.38
N SER A 151 -18.21 -2.48 2.04
CA SER A 151 -17.89 -3.89 2.03
C SER A 151 -17.48 -4.39 3.41
N GLU A 152 -18.12 -5.47 3.87
CA GLU A 152 -17.78 -6.19 5.10
C GLU A 152 -16.64 -7.21 4.91
N THR A 153 -15.97 -7.19 3.75
CA THR A 153 -14.86 -8.10 3.42
C THR A 153 -13.77 -7.35 2.65
N PRO A 154 -12.51 -7.81 2.67
CA PRO A 154 -11.50 -7.25 1.79
C PRO A 154 -11.85 -7.42 0.30
N ALA A 155 -11.06 -6.77 -0.55
CA ALA A 155 -11.04 -7.05 -1.98
C ALA A 155 -10.76 -8.54 -2.24
N MET A 156 -11.67 -9.21 -2.94
CA MET A 156 -11.62 -10.66 -3.18
C MET A 156 -11.68 -10.91 -4.68
N SER A 157 -10.79 -11.74 -5.19
CA SER A 157 -10.71 -12.05 -6.63
C SER A 157 -11.96 -12.70 -7.20
N ASN A 158 -12.77 -13.36 -6.36
CA ASN A 158 -14.02 -14.00 -6.74
C ASN A 158 -15.28 -13.18 -6.40
N ARG A 159 -15.12 -11.95 -5.87
CA ARG A 159 -16.22 -11.05 -5.54
C ARG A 159 -15.95 -9.66 -6.12
N PRO A 160 -16.32 -9.42 -7.40
CA PRO A 160 -15.97 -8.18 -8.10
C PRO A 160 -16.45 -6.90 -7.39
N ASP A 161 -17.58 -6.97 -6.69
CA ASP A 161 -18.18 -5.91 -5.90
C ASP A 161 -17.45 -5.62 -4.57
N SER A 162 -16.44 -6.39 -4.17
CA SER A 162 -15.63 -6.06 -2.97
C SER A 162 -14.37 -5.26 -3.28
N TRP A 163 -14.11 -4.98 -4.56
CA TRP A 163 -13.02 -4.11 -4.97
C TRP A 163 -13.41 -2.65 -4.81
N PRO A 164 -12.43 -1.75 -4.63
CA PRO A 164 -12.71 -0.32 -4.59
C PRO A 164 -13.37 0.15 -5.90
N PRO A 165 -14.18 1.22 -5.85
CA PRO A 165 -14.96 1.73 -6.99
C PRO A 165 -14.12 2.28 -8.15
#